data_AF-A0A8M1KJ05-F1
#
_entry.id   AF-A0A8M1KJ05-F1
#
_cell.length_a   1.000
_cell.length_b   1.000
_cell.length_c   1.000
_cell.angle_alpha   90.00
_cell.angle_beta   90.00
_cell.angle_gamma   90.00
#
_symmetry.space_group_name_H-M   'P 1'
#
loop_
_entity.id
_entity.type
_entity.pdbx_description
1 polymer ?
#
loop_
_entity_poly.entity_id
_entity_poly.type
_entity_poly.pdbx_seq_one_letter_code
_entity_poly.pdbx_strand_id
1 'polypeptide(L)'
;MEVFWRAQINMLRVCALHTIVVLLGVAEGRLLDGLPHFPAPPSYLPVNFTLLHGDSAFFLKEANQDIMRNSSLLSRTEPFFVFRARRTPIINASIGPLSVEQPVPMDLLQPSGSIFLPSSSSSSSSSSSSPLFTFNWEVQTFIISERIYLRRPRVQVLFYVSGRDWDDYSTVGRLPCVRLSAFHETQEARGLCQLGGDLGLCVAELEPLPGCGPP
;
A
#
# COMPACT_ATOMS: atom_id res chain seq x y z
N MET A 1 -41.07 -76.17 6.24
CA MET A 1 -41.44 -74.84 5.71
C MET A 1 -41.37 -73.74 6.77
N GLU A 2 -41.69 -74.01 8.04
CA GLU A 2 -41.59 -73.07 9.18
C GLU A 2 -40.19 -72.46 9.43
N VAL A 3 -39.12 -73.25 9.29
CA VAL A 3 -37.74 -72.80 9.62
C VAL A 3 -37.21 -71.78 8.61
N PHE A 4 -37.56 -71.94 7.34
CA PHE A 4 -37.14 -71.05 6.25
C PHE A 4 -37.84 -69.68 6.33
N TRP A 5 -39.11 -69.69 6.75
CA TRP A 5 -39.90 -68.48 6.99
C TRP A 5 -39.37 -67.65 8.17
N ARG A 6 -39.02 -68.32 9.29
CA ARG A 6 -38.40 -67.64 10.44
C ARG A 6 -37.01 -67.08 10.12
N ALA A 7 -36.22 -67.78 9.30
CA ALA A 7 -34.92 -67.30 8.85
C ALA A 7 -35.03 -66.04 7.97
N GLN A 8 -36.00 -66.01 7.04
CA GLN A 8 -36.25 -64.82 6.22
C GLN A 8 -36.74 -63.63 7.05
N ILE A 9 -37.62 -63.84 8.03
CA ILE A 9 -38.10 -62.77 8.92
C ILE A 9 -36.96 -62.20 9.78
N ASN A 10 -36.09 -63.06 10.30
CA ASN A 10 -34.94 -62.61 11.08
C ASN A 10 -33.93 -61.85 10.21
N MET A 11 -33.67 -62.29 8.98
CA MET A 11 -32.84 -61.54 8.02
C MET A 11 -33.44 -60.16 7.70
N LEU A 12 -34.76 -60.08 7.48
CA LEU A 12 -35.43 -58.80 7.23
C LEU A 12 -35.30 -57.83 8.42
N ARG A 13 -35.42 -58.35 9.65
CA ARG A 13 -35.26 -57.57 10.88
C ARG A 13 -33.84 -57.07 11.07
N VAL A 14 -32.83 -57.89 10.78
CA VAL A 14 -31.42 -57.48 10.87
C VAL A 14 -31.10 -56.39 9.83
N CYS A 15 -31.58 -56.54 8.59
CA CYS A 15 -31.42 -55.51 7.57
C CYS A 15 -32.12 -54.20 7.96
N ALA A 16 -33.33 -54.25 8.51
CA ALA A 16 -34.06 -53.08 8.97
C ALA A 16 -33.37 -52.38 10.15
N LEU A 17 -32.81 -53.14 11.09
CA LEU A 17 -32.03 -52.58 12.19
C LEU A 17 -30.75 -51.91 11.68
N HIS A 18 -30.05 -52.52 10.72
CA HIS A 18 -28.87 -51.93 10.10
C HIS A 18 -29.18 -50.63 9.35
N THR A 19 -30.29 -50.58 8.59
CA THR A 19 -30.68 -49.35 7.88
C THR A 19 -31.10 -48.25 8.85
N ILE A 20 -31.79 -48.58 9.94
CA ILE A 20 -32.15 -47.60 10.98
C ILE A 20 -30.90 -47.05 11.68
N VAL A 21 -29.92 -47.90 12.03
CA VAL A 21 -28.66 -47.45 12.66
C VAL A 21 -27.86 -46.54 11.72
N VAL A 22 -27.78 -46.88 10.43
CA VAL A 22 -27.11 -46.02 9.42
C VAL A 22 -27.84 -44.70 9.25
N LEU A 23 -29.17 -44.69 9.21
CA LEU A 23 -29.97 -43.47 9.11
C LEU A 23 -29.85 -42.57 10.35
N LEU A 24 -29.81 -43.16 11.55
CA LEU A 24 -29.60 -42.43 12.80
C LEU A 24 -28.19 -41.84 12.88
N GLY A 25 -27.15 -42.59 12.49
CA GLY A 25 -25.78 -42.09 12.47
C GLY A 25 -25.55 -40.97 11.44
N VAL A 26 -26.25 -41.01 10.30
CA VAL A 26 -26.21 -39.91 9.31
C VAL A 26 -26.98 -38.67 9.79
N ALA A 27 -28.05 -38.85 10.58
CA ALA A 27 -28.79 -37.72 11.17
C ALA A 27 -27.99 -37.01 12.27
N GLU A 28 -27.25 -37.76 13.09
CA GLU A 28 -26.40 -37.20 14.15
C GLU A 28 -25.21 -36.42 13.58
N GLY A 29 -24.65 -36.87 12.44
CA GLY A 29 -23.58 -36.16 11.72
C GLY A 29 -24.01 -34.89 10.97
N ARG A 30 -25.32 -34.64 10.83
CA ARG A 30 -25.88 -33.47 10.12
C ARG A 30 -26.44 -32.40 11.06
N LEU A 31 -26.54 -32.67 12.37
CA LEU A 31 -27.18 -31.78 13.35
C LEU A 31 -26.17 -30.90 14.12
N LEU A 32 -24.86 -31.16 14.00
CA LEU A 32 -23.81 -30.36 14.65
C LEU A 32 -23.18 -29.27 13.76
N ASP A 33 -23.70 -29.05 12.55
CA ASP A 33 -23.10 -28.13 11.57
C ASP A 33 -23.86 -26.79 11.43
N GLY A 34 -24.77 -26.51 12.36
CA GLY A 34 -25.70 -25.37 12.27
C GLY A 34 -25.76 -24.45 13.49
N LEU A 35 -24.91 -24.63 14.50
CA LEU A 35 -24.79 -23.60 15.53
C LEU A 35 -24.05 -22.41 14.88
N PRO A 36 -24.60 -21.18 14.89
CA PRO A 36 -23.80 -20.02 14.50
C PRO A 36 -22.56 -20.06 15.39
N HIS A 37 -21.40 -20.30 14.78
CA HIS A 37 -20.12 -20.19 15.45
C HIS A 37 -20.01 -18.71 15.81
N PHE A 38 -20.50 -18.34 16.99
CA PHE A 38 -20.26 -17.03 17.55
C PHE A 38 -18.74 -16.94 17.63
N PRO A 39 -18.08 -16.06 16.84
CA PRO A 39 -16.66 -15.86 17.01
C PRO A 39 -16.47 -15.48 18.47
N ALA A 40 -15.53 -16.16 19.14
CA ALA A 40 -15.18 -15.82 20.51
C ALA A 40 -14.99 -14.30 20.59
N PRO A 41 -15.51 -13.63 21.64
CA PRO A 41 -15.35 -12.20 21.76
C PRO A 41 -13.85 -11.89 21.64
N PRO A 42 -13.48 -10.88 20.82
CA PRO A 42 -12.09 -10.57 20.60
C PRO A 42 -11.42 -10.36 21.96
N SER A 43 -10.25 -10.96 22.16
CA SER A 43 -9.48 -10.83 23.40
C SER A 43 -8.85 -9.44 23.58
N TYR A 44 -9.27 -8.47 22.76
CA TYR A 44 -8.74 -7.11 22.64
C TYR A 44 -9.87 -6.07 22.71
N LEU A 45 -9.51 -4.83 23.09
CA LEU A 45 -10.45 -3.71 23.14
C LEU A 45 -11.11 -3.44 21.77
N PRO A 46 -12.44 -3.22 21.70
CA PRO A 46 -13.18 -3.02 20.45
C PRO A 46 -12.97 -1.61 19.89
N VAL A 47 -11.73 -1.31 19.50
CA VAL A 47 -11.36 -0.06 18.81
C VAL A 47 -11.75 -0.16 17.35
N ASN A 48 -12.47 0.83 16.84
CA ASN A 48 -12.78 0.99 15.43
C ASN A 48 -11.87 2.06 14.81
N PHE A 49 -11.13 1.69 13.77
CA PHE A 49 -10.23 2.58 13.06
C PHE A 49 -10.86 3.07 11.75
N THR A 50 -10.80 4.37 11.53
CA THR A 50 -11.23 5.00 10.28
C THR A 50 -10.14 5.92 9.76
N LEU A 51 -9.91 5.90 8.45
CA LEU A 51 -8.93 6.77 7.79
C LEU A 51 -9.66 7.97 7.18
N LEU A 52 -9.21 9.16 7.56
CA LEU A 52 -9.71 10.45 7.09
C LEU A 52 -8.65 11.10 6.19
N HIS A 53 -9.10 11.96 5.27
CA HIS A 53 -8.24 12.75 4.38
C HIS A 53 -7.39 11.95 3.35
N GLY A 54 -7.84 10.77 2.96
CA GLY A 54 -7.34 10.05 1.77
C GLY A 54 -8.43 9.89 0.72
N ASP A 55 -8.12 10.14 -0.56
CA ASP A 55 -9.09 9.96 -1.66
C ASP A 55 -9.47 8.46 -1.80
N SER A 56 -8.53 7.57 -1.49
CA SER A 56 -8.79 6.14 -1.32
C SER A 56 -7.84 5.53 -0.29
N ALA A 57 -8.38 4.90 0.75
CA ALA A 57 -7.60 4.25 1.79
C ALA A 57 -8.29 2.97 2.25
N PHE A 58 -7.51 1.91 2.50
CA PHE A 58 -8.02 0.58 2.82
C PHE A 58 -7.21 -0.03 3.96
N PHE A 59 -7.90 -0.64 4.91
CA PHE A 59 -7.26 -1.52 5.89
C PHE A 59 -7.02 -2.87 5.24
N LEU A 60 -5.79 -3.35 5.34
CA LEU A 60 -5.38 -4.62 4.76
C LEU A 60 -5.71 -5.74 5.74
N LYS A 61 -6.24 -6.84 5.21
CA LYS A 61 -6.42 -8.09 5.95
C LYS A 61 -5.50 -9.13 5.35
N GLU A 62 -4.83 -9.88 6.21
CA GLU A 62 -4.02 -11.00 5.75
C GLU A 62 -4.94 -12.08 5.15
N ALA A 63 -4.57 -12.59 3.97
CA ALA A 63 -5.39 -13.57 3.25
C ALA A 63 -5.50 -14.91 4.00
N ASN A 64 -4.62 -15.15 4.96
CA ASN A 64 -4.63 -16.29 5.86
C ASN A 64 -5.26 -15.88 7.19
N GLN A 65 -6.26 -16.63 7.66
CA GLN A 65 -7.30 -16.26 8.61
C GLN A 65 -6.90 -15.97 10.07
N ASP A 66 -5.68 -15.50 10.36
CA ASP A 66 -5.31 -15.13 11.73
C ASP A 66 -5.36 -13.62 11.92
N ILE A 67 -6.57 -13.11 12.18
CA ILE A 67 -6.82 -11.74 12.70
C ILE A 67 -5.92 -11.43 13.92
N MET A 68 -5.41 -12.48 14.57
CA MET A 68 -4.69 -12.42 15.84
C MET A 68 -3.16 -12.43 15.76
N ARG A 69 -2.54 -12.53 14.59
CA ARG A 69 -1.06 -12.66 14.52
C ARG A 69 -0.31 -11.40 14.99
N ASN A 70 -0.97 -10.24 14.95
CA ASN A 70 -0.46 -8.95 15.44
C ASN A 70 -1.32 -8.34 16.56
N SER A 71 -2.03 -9.17 17.33
CA SER A 71 -2.84 -8.71 18.47
C SER A 71 -2.47 -9.43 19.77
N SER A 72 -2.30 -8.67 20.84
CA SER A 72 -2.26 -9.16 22.22
C SER A 72 -3.49 -8.66 22.99
N LEU A 73 -3.63 -9.05 24.26
CA LEU A 73 -4.76 -8.63 25.11
C LEU A 73 -4.92 -7.11 25.21
N LEU A 74 -3.82 -6.36 25.02
CA LEU A 74 -3.76 -4.91 25.22
C LEU A 74 -3.35 -4.12 23.96
N SER A 75 -2.96 -4.79 22.89
CA SER A 75 -2.43 -4.14 21.69
C SER A 75 -2.95 -4.81 20.43
N ARG A 76 -3.31 -4.02 19.42
CA ARG A 76 -3.75 -4.49 18.11
C ARG A 76 -3.16 -3.60 17.04
N THR A 77 -2.47 -4.22 16.09
CA THR A 77 -1.92 -3.50 14.93
C THR A 77 -2.67 -3.91 13.67
N GLU A 78 -3.19 -2.92 12.93
CA GLU A 78 -3.82 -3.12 11.62
C GLU A 78 -2.97 -2.49 10.52
N PRO A 79 -2.57 -3.26 9.49
CA PRO A 79 -1.92 -2.69 8.33
C PRO A 79 -2.93 -1.91 7.49
N PHE A 80 -2.50 -0.81 6.90
CA PHE A 80 -3.33 0.02 6.04
C PHE A 80 -2.56 0.45 4.80
N PHE A 81 -3.30 0.82 3.75
CA PHE A 81 -2.80 1.32 2.50
C PHE A 81 -3.51 2.63 2.15
N VAL A 82 -2.74 3.66 1.81
CA VAL A 82 -3.26 4.96 1.40
C VAL A 82 -2.85 5.20 -0.05
N PHE A 83 -3.84 5.39 -0.93
CA PHE A 83 -3.63 5.68 -2.33
C PHE A 83 -4.11 7.08 -2.66
N ARG A 84 -3.25 7.86 -3.34
CA ARG A 84 -3.54 9.23 -3.80
C ARG A 84 -4.10 10.15 -2.70
N ALA A 85 -3.40 10.27 -1.56
CA ALA A 85 -3.79 11.26 -0.56
C ALA A 85 -3.31 12.67 -0.97
N ARG A 86 -4.21 13.66 -0.90
CA ARG A 86 -3.87 15.07 -1.16
C ARG A 86 -3.32 15.79 0.08
N ARG A 87 -3.55 15.23 1.26
CA ARG A 87 -3.14 15.77 2.57
C ARG A 87 -2.67 14.64 3.46
N THR A 88 -1.99 14.98 4.56
CA THR A 88 -1.58 14.00 5.57
C THR A 88 -2.81 13.25 6.09
N PRO A 89 -2.91 11.92 5.88
CA PRO A 89 -4.06 11.16 6.33
C PRO A 89 -4.10 11.16 7.87
N ILE A 90 -5.32 11.10 8.40
CA ILE A 90 -5.57 11.10 9.84
C ILE A 90 -6.27 9.78 10.18
N ILE A 91 -5.76 9.06 11.18
CA ILE A 91 -6.41 7.88 11.73
C ILE A 91 -7.29 8.33 12.88
N ASN A 92 -8.58 8.02 12.80
CA ASN A 92 -9.51 8.16 13.91
C ASN A 92 -9.74 6.79 14.54
N ALA A 93 -9.42 6.69 15.82
CA ALA A 93 -9.62 5.52 16.66
C ALA A 93 -10.76 5.79 17.64
N SER A 94 -11.83 5.00 17.56
CA SER A 94 -13.04 5.18 18.38
C SER A 94 -13.34 3.95 19.24
N ILE A 95 -13.72 4.20 20.50
CA ILE A 95 -14.13 3.21 21.50
C ILE A 95 -15.42 3.73 22.13
N GLY A 96 -16.57 3.27 21.63
CA GLY A 96 -17.87 3.80 22.05
C GLY A 96 -17.95 5.33 21.84
N PRO A 97 -18.16 6.15 22.89
CA PRO A 97 -18.26 7.61 22.77
C PRO A 97 -16.89 8.31 22.72
N LEU A 98 -15.79 7.60 22.96
CA LEU A 98 -14.45 8.18 22.97
C LEU A 98 -13.84 8.04 21.57
N SER A 99 -13.32 9.13 21.01
CA SER A 99 -12.59 9.12 19.74
C SER A 99 -11.33 9.95 19.83
N VAL A 100 -10.24 9.45 19.26
CA VAL A 100 -8.97 10.18 19.14
C VAL A 100 -8.57 10.21 17.67
N GLU A 101 -8.18 11.39 17.21
CA GLU A 101 -7.66 11.60 15.87
C GLU A 101 -6.16 11.82 15.94
N GLN A 102 -5.41 11.04 15.16
CA GLN A 102 -3.95 11.12 15.12
C GLN A 102 -3.48 11.22 13.66
N PRO A 103 -2.71 12.25 13.29
CA PRO A 103 -2.08 12.30 11.97
C PRO A 103 -1.09 11.15 11.81
N VAL A 104 -1.11 10.51 10.64
CA VAL A 104 -0.21 9.39 10.33
C VAL A 104 1.22 9.93 10.17
N PRO A 105 2.20 9.41 10.92
CA PRO A 105 3.60 9.79 10.77
C PRO A 105 4.11 9.58 9.34
N MET A 106 4.91 10.53 8.86
CA MET A 106 5.42 10.52 7.48
C MET A 106 6.29 9.31 7.17
N ASP A 107 7.03 8.82 8.17
CA ASP A 107 7.92 7.66 8.03
C ASP A 107 7.17 6.37 7.66
N LEU A 108 5.88 6.27 8.01
CA LEU A 108 5.03 5.13 7.65
C LEU A 108 4.41 5.26 6.24
N LEU A 109 4.40 6.47 5.67
CA LEU A 109 3.79 6.79 4.39
C LEU A 109 4.82 6.86 3.26
N GLN A 110 6.11 6.94 3.59
CA GLN A 110 7.19 6.92 2.63
C GLN A 110 7.45 5.49 2.14
N PRO A 111 7.39 5.24 0.82
CA PRO A 111 7.98 4.03 0.26
C PRO A 111 9.47 4.03 0.61
N SER A 112 10.00 2.88 1.05
CA SER A 112 11.38 2.69 1.52
C SER A 112 12.50 3.06 0.52
N GLY A 113 12.17 3.66 -0.63
CA GLY A 113 13.09 4.12 -1.68
C GLY A 113 13.18 5.65 -1.87
N SER A 114 12.40 6.46 -1.15
CA SER A 114 12.50 7.94 -1.24
C SER A 114 13.63 8.47 -0.33
N ILE A 115 14.87 8.07 -0.62
CA ILE A 115 16.08 8.42 0.16
C ILE A 115 16.57 9.86 -0.15
N PHE A 116 15.93 10.58 -1.08
CA PHE A 116 16.47 11.81 -1.66
C PHE A 116 15.73 13.11 -1.33
N LEU A 117 14.83 13.12 -0.34
CA LEU A 117 14.33 14.38 0.22
C LEU A 117 15.06 14.65 1.53
N PRO A 118 15.79 15.78 1.68
CA PRO A 118 16.36 16.12 2.97
C PRO A 118 15.21 16.33 3.94
N SER A 119 15.09 15.42 4.91
CA SER A 119 14.36 15.65 6.15
C SER A 119 14.82 17.00 6.66
N SER A 120 13.93 17.99 6.67
CA SER A 120 14.19 19.29 7.30
C SER A 120 14.16 19.10 8.82
N SER A 121 15.15 18.39 9.33
CA SER A 121 15.62 18.47 10.71
C SER A 121 16.46 19.73 10.84
N SER A 122 15.83 20.90 10.73
CA SER A 122 16.40 22.13 11.27
C SER A 122 15.32 22.89 12.02
N SER A 123 15.50 22.84 13.33
CA SER A 123 14.91 23.72 14.32
C SER A 123 14.85 25.19 13.86
N SER A 124 13.81 25.85 14.38
CA SER A 124 13.61 27.30 14.53
C SER A 124 12.72 28.03 13.51
N SER A 125 11.79 28.80 14.10
CA SER A 125 10.95 29.88 13.56
C SER A 125 9.63 29.53 12.85
N SER A 126 8.56 29.51 13.66
CA SER A 126 7.29 30.21 13.41
C SER A 126 6.84 30.37 11.95
N SER A 127 6.23 29.33 11.39
CA SER A 127 5.06 29.45 10.52
C SER A 127 4.49 28.06 10.29
N SER A 128 3.17 27.98 10.23
CA SER A 128 2.37 26.78 10.00
C SER A 128 2.61 26.17 8.61
N SER A 129 3.80 25.65 8.35
CA SER A 129 4.08 24.87 7.14
C SER A 129 4.14 23.39 7.51
N SER A 130 2.99 22.73 7.41
CA SER A 130 2.88 21.28 7.43
C SER A 130 3.95 20.66 6.51
N PRO A 131 4.58 19.53 6.88
CA PRO A 131 5.58 18.89 6.03
C PRO A 131 4.98 18.62 4.65
N LEU A 132 5.69 19.09 3.63
CA LEU A 132 5.30 19.17 2.23
C LEU A 132 5.33 17.83 1.52
N PHE A 133 4.57 16.87 2.03
CA PHE A 133 4.49 15.57 1.39
C PHE A 133 3.30 15.53 0.44
N THR A 134 3.57 15.68 -0.85
CA THR A 134 2.70 15.12 -1.86
C THR A 134 2.81 13.61 -1.78
N PHE A 135 1.71 12.90 -1.53
CA PHE A 135 1.71 11.45 -1.49
C PHE A 135 1.73 10.91 -2.93
N ASN A 136 2.61 9.95 -3.25
CA ASN A 136 2.64 9.21 -4.53
C ASN A 136 3.08 9.98 -5.80
N TRP A 137 3.81 11.10 -5.67
CA TRP A 137 4.46 11.71 -6.83
C TRP A 137 5.83 11.06 -7.09
N GLU A 138 6.16 10.86 -8.36
CA GLU A 138 7.43 10.30 -8.81
C GLU A 138 8.03 11.19 -9.91
N VAL A 139 9.32 11.48 -9.83
CA VAL A 139 10.04 12.19 -10.90
C VAL A 139 10.50 11.16 -11.93
N GLN A 140 9.95 11.25 -13.12
CA GLN A 140 10.31 10.43 -14.26
C GLN A 140 11.24 11.20 -15.21
N THR A 141 12.02 10.45 -15.98
CA THR A 141 13.00 11.01 -16.90
C THR A 141 12.83 10.42 -18.29
N PHE A 142 13.15 11.21 -19.31
CA PHE A 142 13.13 10.79 -20.70
C PHE A 142 14.30 11.42 -21.46
N ILE A 143 15.11 10.58 -22.11
CA ILE A 143 16.25 11.05 -22.91
C ILE A 143 15.71 11.54 -24.26
N ILE A 144 15.77 12.85 -24.50
CA ILE A 144 15.22 13.46 -25.73
C ILE A 144 16.11 13.14 -26.93
N SER A 145 17.43 13.15 -26.73
CA SER A 145 18.41 12.95 -27.79
C SER A 145 19.36 11.81 -27.43
N GLU A 146 19.16 10.66 -28.05
CA GLU A 146 20.05 9.49 -27.92
C GLU A 146 21.33 9.61 -28.74
N ARG A 147 21.40 10.58 -29.67
CA ARG A 147 22.53 10.78 -30.58
C ARG A 147 23.16 12.16 -30.36
N ILE A 148 24.48 12.16 -30.29
CA ILE A 148 25.28 13.37 -30.11
C ILE A 148 25.88 13.74 -31.46
N TYR A 149 25.55 14.93 -31.98
CA TYR A 149 26.08 15.43 -33.25
C TYR A 149 27.24 16.39 -33.00
N LEU A 150 28.30 16.32 -33.80
CA LEU A 150 29.48 17.21 -33.66
C LEU A 150 29.13 18.70 -33.74
N ARG A 151 28.07 19.07 -34.46
CA ARG A 151 27.62 20.47 -34.55
C ARG A 151 26.96 21.00 -33.27
N ARG A 152 26.40 20.11 -32.45
CA ARG A 152 25.72 20.42 -31.18
C ARG A 152 25.89 19.22 -30.24
N PRO A 153 27.06 19.07 -29.60
CA PRO A 153 27.29 17.99 -28.67
C PRO A 153 26.54 18.34 -27.38
N ARG A 154 25.24 18.04 -27.29
CA ARG A 154 24.44 18.29 -26.10
C ARG A 154 23.52 17.10 -25.86
N VAL A 155 23.50 16.62 -24.63
CA VAL A 155 22.53 15.61 -24.19
C VAL A 155 21.42 16.34 -23.46
N GLN A 156 20.18 16.11 -23.89
CA GLN A 156 18.99 16.71 -23.29
C GLN A 156 18.14 15.62 -22.65
N VAL A 157 17.82 15.80 -21.37
CA VAL A 157 16.95 14.90 -20.62
C VAL A 157 15.77 15.70 -20.10
N LEU A 158 14.57 15.28 -20.47
CA LEU A 158 13.32 15.77 -19.93
C LEU A 158 13.05 15.11 -18.59
N PHE A 159 12.81 15.92 -17.58
CA PHE A 159 12.28 15.52 -16.28
C PHE A 159 10.82 15.95 -16.21
N TYR A 160 9.97 15.06 -15.73
CA TYR A 160 8.57 15.33 -15.49
C TYR A 160 8.09 14.65 -14.23
N VAL A 161 7.13 15.26 -13.56
CA VAL A 161 6.47 14.65 -12.40
C VAL A 161 5.34 13.75 -12.87
N SER A 162 5.14 12.61 -12.22
CA SER A 162 4.02 11.68 -12.47
C SER A 162 3.38 11.28 -11.13
N GLY A 163 2.18 10.69 -11.16
CA GLY A 163 1.48 10.20 -9.95
C GLY A 163 0.80 11.28 -9.09
N ARG A 164 0.97 12.56 -9.45
CA ARG A 164 0.26 13.72 -8.89
C ARG A 164 -1.14 13.86 -9.51
N ASP A 165 -2.08 14.36 -8.72
CA ASP A 165 -3.34 14.90 -9.24
C ASP A 165 -3.07 16.28 -9.86
N TRP A 166 -3.18 16.38 -11.18
CA TRP A 166 -2.79 17.55 -11.98
C TRP A 166 -3.73 18.76 -11.80
N ASP A 167 -4.90 18.55 -11.19
CA ASP A 167 -5.90 19.60 -10.99
C ASP A 167 -5.65 20.48 -9.74
N ASP A 168 -4.62 20.17 -8.94
CA ASP A 168 -4.30 20.93 -7.72
C ASP A 168 -3.13 21.91 -7.92
N TYR A 169 -3.46 23.08 -8.45
CA TYR A 169 -2.53 24.21 -8.68
C TYR A 169 -1.88 24.78 -7.40
N SER A 170 -2.36 24.42 -6.20
CA SER A 170 -1.91 25.00 -4.93
C SER A 170 -0.48 24.63 -4.53
N THR A 171 0.15 23.70 -5.24
CA THR A 171 1.48 23.13 -4.92
C THR A 171 2.51 23.33 -6.04
N VAL A 172 2.17 24.07 -7.10
CA VAL A 172 3.07 24.44 -8.21
C VAL A 172 4.29 25.22 -7.72
N GLY A 173 4.16 25.96 -6.60
CA GLY A 173 5.26 26.73 -6.01
C GLY A 173 6.31 25.93 -5.23
N ARG A 174 6.21 24.59 -5.12
CA ARG A 174 7.11 23.76 -4.29
C ARG A 174 7.53 22.46 -4.99
N LEU A 175 8.06 22.58 -6.20
CA LEU A 175 8.66 21.48 -6.95
C LEU A 175 10.17 21.35 -6.63
N PRO A 176 10.75 20.14 -6.63
CA PRO A 176 12.16 19.96 -6.29
C PRO A 176 13.08 20.45 -7.41
N CYS A 177 14.33 20.74 -7.05
CA CYS A 177 15.40 20.89 -8.02
C CYS A 177 15.93 19.51 -8.43
N VAL A 178 16.06 19.27 -9.74
CA VAL A 178 16.65 18.04 -10.27
C VAL A 178 18.10 18.28 -10.69
N ARG A 179 18.95 17.28 -10.45
CA ARG A 179 20.36 17.25 -10.88
C ARG A 179 20.57 16.06 -11.80
N LEU A 180 21.11 16.34 -12.97
CA LEU A 180 21.57 15.37 -13.94
C LEU A 180 23.10 15.30 -13.85
N SER A 181 23.64 14.11 -13.64
CA SER A 181 25.09 13.86 -13.64
C SER A 181 25.41 12.80 -14.68
N ALA A 182 26.45 13.04 -15.48
CA ALA A 182 27.03 12.07 -16.40
C ALA A 182 28.51 11.90 -16.08
N PHE A 183 28.95 10.65 -16.05
CA PHE A 183 30.32 10.29 -15.70
C PHE A 183 30.99 9.62 -16.90
N HIS A 184 32.18 10.08 -17.25
CA HIS A 184 33.06 9.43 -18.21
C HIS A 184 34.44 9.28 -17.58
N GLU A 185 34.84 8.03 -17.32
CA GLU A 185 36.04 7.70 -16.54
C GLU A 185 36.07 8.41 -15.17
N THR A 186 36.84 9.49 -15.04
CA THR A 186 36.98 10.31 -13.82
C THR A 186 36.34 11.68 -13.93
N GLN A 187 35.83 12.02 -15.11
CA GLN A 187 35.24 13.33 -15.39
C GLN A 187 33.72 13.27 -15.22
N GLU A 188 33.16 14.28 -14.55
CA GLU A 188 31.71 14.42 -14.34
C GLU A 188 31.20 15.70 -15.00
N ALA A 189 30.22 15.55 -15.88
CA ALA A 189 29.41 16.64 -16.37
C ALA A 189 28.12 16.73 -15.55
N ARG A 190 27.72 17.95 -15.16
CA ARG A 190 26.54 18.19 -14.34
C ARG A 190 25.59 19.18 -15.02
N GLY A 191 24.31 18.86 -15.01
CA GLY A 191 23.21 19.72 -15.41
C GLY A 191 22.24 19.88 -14.26
N LEU A 192 21.70 21.09 -14.06
CA LEU A 192 20.73 21.39 -13.02
C LEU A 192 19.55 22.07 -13.66
N CYS A 193 18.35 21.72 -13.22
CA CYS A 193 17.15 22.41 -13.64
C CYS A 193 16.05 22.27 -12.57
N GLN A 194 15.21 23.29 -12.46
CA GLN A 194 14.12 23.32 -11.49
C GLN A 194 12.84 22.93 -12.23
N LEU A 195 12.12 21.93 -11.72
CA LEU A 195 10.80 21.57 -12.24
C LEU A 195 9.86 22.77 -12.04
N GLY A 196 9.18 23.17 -13.10
CA GLY A 196 8.36 24.37 -13.10
C GLY A 196 7.09 24.24 -13.95
N GLY A 197 6.19 25.20 -13.75
CA GLY A 197 4.89 25.24 -14.42
C GLY A 197 3.88 24.22 -13.89
N ASP A 198 2.66 24.28 -14.40
CA ASP A 198 1.55 23.43 -13.96
C ASP A 198 1.80 21.94 -14.23
N LEU A 199 2.58 21.65 -15.28
CA LEU A 199 2.95 20.29 -15.68
C LEU A 199 4.22 19.78 -15.00
N GLY A 200 4.89 20.59 -14.16
CA GLY A 200 6.12 20.20 -13.47
C GLY A 200 7.15 19.58 -14.41
N LEU A 201 7.51 20.32 -15.47
CA LEU A 201 8.43 19.87 -16.52
C LEU A 201 9.74 20.66 -16.43
N CYS A 202 10.83 20.03 -16.85
CA CYS A 202 12.15 20.65 -16.87
C CYS A 202 13.07 19.88 -17.81
N VAL A 203 13.85 20.57 -18.64
CA VAL A 203 14.86 19.94 -19.51
C VAL A 203 16.23 20.31 -18.96
N ALA A 204 16.99 19.30 -18.53
CA ALA A 204 18.39 19.50 -18.17
C ALA A 204 19.28 19.18 -19.36
N GLU A 205 20.24 20.05 -19.62
CA GLU A 205 21.20 19.91 -20.70
C GLU A 205 22.59 19.60 -20.12
N LEU A 206 23.27 18.63 -20.72
CA LEU A 206 24.66 18.31 -20.45
C LEU A 206 25.50 18.59 -21.69
N GLU A 207 26.61 19.29 -21.47
CA GLU A 207 27.67 19.40 -22.46
C GLU A 207 28.68 18.26 -22.24
N PRO A 208 28.95 17.42 -23.25
CA PRO A 208 29.93 16.34 -23.17
C PRO A 208 31.32 16.90 -22.86
N LEU A 209 32.07 16.13 -22.08
CA LEU A 209 33.42 16.50 -21.69
C LEU A 209 34.35 16.53 -22.91
N PRO A 210 35.38 17.41 -22.90
CA PRO A 210 36.33 17.51 -24.01
C PRO A 210 37.09 16.18 -24.16
N GLY A 211 36.75 15.43 -25.21
CA GLY A 211 37.27 14.07 -25.46
C GLY A 211 36.20 13.06 -25.91
N CYS A 212 34.91 13.36 -25.73
CA CYS A 212 33.80 12.49 -26.17
C CYS A 212 33.43 12.67 -27.66
N GLY A 213 34.37 12.44 -28.57
CA GLY A 213 34.10 12.28 -30.01
C GLY A 213 34.46 10.86 -30.45
N PRO A 214 33.74 10.25 -31.42
CA PRO A 214 34.22 9.00 -32.03
C PRO A 214 35.59 9.23 -32.67
N PRO A 215 36.44 8.18 -32.79
CA PRO A 215 37.70 8.27 -33.53
C PRO A 215 37.48 8.66 -35.00
#